data_AF-A0A7C5YED3-F1
#
_entry.id   AF-A0A7C5YED3-F1
#
_cell.length_a   1.000
_cell.length_b   1.000
_cell.length_c   1.000
_cell.angle_alpha   90.00
_cell.angle_beta   90.00
_cell.angle_gamma   90.00
#
_symmetry.space_group_name_H-M   'P 1'
#
loop_
_entity.id
_entity.type
_entity.pdbx_description
1 polymer ?
#
loop_
_entity_poly.entity_id
_entity_poly.type
_entity_poly.pdbx_seq_one_letter_code
_entity_poly.pdbx_strand_id
1 'polypeptide(L)'
;MMLKWRNANTHHRRRLRMMVYSDILDEERAVKLIEKALSFSSADETEVVVRAVSGGLTRFASNQIHQNTADMDISVNVRVVIGKKVGGASTNQLDDDSLKRV
;
A
#
# COMPACT_ATOMS: atom_id res chain seq x y z
N MET A 1 -8.95 6.94 -15.34
CA MET A 1 -8.68 6.97 -13.89
C MET A 1 -9.73 6.09 -13.20
N MET A 2 -9.42 4.82 -12.93
CA MET A 2 -10.39 3.85 -12.43
C MET A 2 -9.99 3.42 -11.02
N LEU A 3 -10.65 3.97 -9.99
CA LEU A 3 -10.52 3.46 -8.63
C LEU A 3 -11.26 2.14 -8.53
N LYS A 4 -10.52 1.02 -8.43
CA LYS A 4 -11.13 -0.29 -8.20
C LYS A 4 -11.11 -0.58 -6.70
N TRP A 5 -12.26 -0.42 -6.07
CA TRP A 5 -12.48 -0.75 -4.66
C TRP A 5 -12.96 -2.20 -4.54
N ARG A 6 -12.23 -3.04 -3.80
CA ARG A 6 -12.71 -4.37 -3.38
C ARG A 6 -12.68 -4.47 -1.87
N ASN A 7 -13.86 -4.62 -1.27
CA ASN A 7 -14.01 -5.06 0.11
C ASN A 7 -14.12 -6.59 0.10
N ALA A 8 -13.09 -7.29 0.57
CA ALA A 8 -13.20 -8.72 0.87
C ALA A 8 -13.32 -8.88 2.38
N ASN A 9 -14.55 -8.99 2.88
CA ASN A 9 -14.81 -9.46 4.23
C ASN A 9 -14.78 -10.99 4.21
N THR A 10 -13.58 -11.57 4.28
CA THR A 10 -13.41 -13.02 4.41
C THR A 10 -13.14 -13.35 5.88
N HIS A 11 -14.24 -13.65 6.60
CA HIS A 11 -14.33 -13.99 8.02
C HIS A 11 -14.05 -12.85 9.02
N HIS A 12 -14.75 -12.88 10.15
CA HIS A 12 -14.76 -11.91 11.27
C HIS A 12 -13.39 -11.53 11.89
N ARG A 13 -12.27 -11.96 11.31
CA ARG A 13 -10.90 -11.79 11.83
C ARG A 13 -9.94 -11.06 10.89
N ARG A 14 -10.30 -10.84 9.61
CA ARG A 14 -9.38 -10.21 8.63
C ARG A 14 -10.16 -9.27 7.72
N ARG A 15 -9.77 -7.99 7.74
CA ARG A 15 -10.37 -6.97 6.87
C ARG A 15 -9.37 -6.57 5.80
N LEU A 16 -9.64 -6.98 4.57
CA LEU A 16 -8.81 -6.64 3.42
C LEU A 16 -9.30 -5.34 2.81
N ARG A 17 -8.41 -4.35 2.66
CA ARG A 17 -8.72 -3.10 1.99
C ARG A 17 -7.63 -2.74 0.99
N MET A 18 -7.92 -2.94 -0.29
CA MET A 18 -6.95 -2.77 -1.36
C MET A 18 -7.27 -1.55 -2.22
N MET A 19 -6.27 -0.72 -2.51
CA MET A 19 -6.35 0.41 -3.44
C MET A 19 -5.22 0.29 -4.46
N VAL A 20 -5.50 -0.32 -5.61
CA VAL A 20 -4.51 -0.54 -6.67
C VAL A 20 -4.67 0.47 -7.80
N TYR A 21 -3.55 1.05 -8.23
CA TYR A 21 -3.44 1.80 -9.48
C TYR A 21 -2.70 0.94 -10.51
N SER A 22 -3.42 0.58 -11.58
CA SER A 22 -3.00 -0.45 -12.56
C SER A 22 -1.68 -0.17 -13.27
N ASP A 23 -1.23 1.10 -13.33
CA ASP A 23 -0.04 1.49 -14.10
C ASP A 23 1.26 1.37 -13.28
N ILE A 24 1.17 1.16 -11.96
CA ILE A 24 2.32 1.16 -11.04
C ILE A 24 2.49 -0.20 -10.35
N LEU A 25 1.36 -0.83 -9.98
CA LEU A 25 1.34 -2.14 -9.34
C LEU A 25 0.17 -2.93 -9.89
N ASP A 26 0.43 -4.14 -10.40
CA ASP A 26 -0.64 -5.03 -10.85
C ASP A 26 -1.39 -5.67 -9.68
N GLU A 27 -2.62 -6.11 -9.94
CA GLU A 27 -3.52 -6.68 -8.94
C GLU A 27 -2.93 -7.93 -8.26
N GLU A 28 -2.21 -8.78 -9.00
CA GLU A 28 -1.63 -10.01 -8.47
C GLU A 28 -0.51 -9.72 -7.48
N ARG A 29 0.40 -8.80 -7.81
CA ARG A 29 1.46 -8.36 -6.91
C ARG A 29 0.91 -7.65 -5.68
N ALA A 30 -0.12 -6.81 -5.84
CA ALA A 30 -0.76 -6.15 -4.71
C ALA A 30 -1.39 -7.16 -3.74
N VAL A 31 -2.10 -8.17 -4.26
CA VAL A 31 -2.68 -9.25 -3.45
C VAL A 31 -1.58 -10.03 -2.73
N LYS A 32 -0.50 -10.41 -3.42
CA LYS A 32 0.64 -11.11 -2.82
C LYS A 32 1.26 -10.32 -1.66
N LEU A 33 1.47 -9.02 -1.81
CA LEU A 33 1.99 -8.15 -0.75
C LEU A 33 1.06 -8.10 0.47
N ILE A 34 -0.25 -7.98 0.22
CA ILE A 34 -1.26 -7.94 1.29
C ILE A 34 -1.32 -9.27 2.03
N GLU A 35 -1.38 -10.39 1.31
CA GLU A 35 -1.40 -11.73 1.90
C GLU A 35 -0.14 -11.97 2.74
N LYS A 36 1.01 -11.52 2.25
CA LYS A 36 2.28 -11.62 2.95
C LYS A 36 2.29 -10.79 4.23
N ALA A 37 1.91 -9.52 4.18
CA ALA A 37 1.82 -8.66 5.36
C ALA A 37 0.83 -9.23 6.40
N LEU A 38 -0.34 -9.71 5.95
CA LEU A 38 -1.31 -10.37 6.82
C LEU A 38 -0.78 -11.65 7.46
N SER A 39 0.07 -12.40 6.76
CA SER A 39 0.65 -13.64 7.30
C SER A 39 1.52 -13.43 8.54
N PHE A 40 2.07 -12.21 8.72
CA PHE A 40 2.91 -11.87 9.87
C PHE A 40 2.12 -11.37 11.09
N SER A 41 0.85 -10.99 10.91
CA SER A 41 0.04 -10.46 12.02
C SER A 41 -0.58 -11.57 12.87
N SER A 42 -0.43 -11.46 14.18
CA SER A 42 -1.10 -12.28 15.19
C SER A 42 -2.25 -11.55 15.91
N ALA A 43 -2.68 -10.39 15.39
CA ALA A 43 -3.71 -9.56 16.03
C ALA A 43 -5.13 -10.12 15.81
N ASP A 44 -6.08 -9.68 16.64
CA ASP A 44 -7.48 -10.11 16.57
C ASP A 44 -8.13 -9.65 15.25
N GLU A 45 -7.81 -8.42 14.84
CA GLU A 45 -8.14 -7.89 13.52
C GLU A 45 -6.92 -7.20 12.91
N THR A 46 -6.77 -7.31 11.59
CA THR A 46 -5.74 -6.60 10.83
C THR A 46 -6.33 -6.09 9.53
N GLU A 47 -6.04 -4.82 9.24
CA GLU A 47 -6.26 -4.16 7.97
C GLU A 47 -4.91 -3.83 7.34
N VAL A 48 -4.73 -4.22 6.07
CA VAL A 48 -3.56 -3.87 5.28
C VAL A 48 -4.03 -3.09 4.06
N VAL A 49 -3.44 -1.92 3.85
CA VAL A 49 -3.68 -1.06 2.69
C VAL A 49 -2.38 -0.87 1.93
N VAL A 50 -2.34 -1.38 0.71
CA VAL A 50 -1.28 -1.08 -0.26
C VAL A 50 -1.72 0.11 -1.09
N ARG A 51 -0.81 1.09 -1.25
CA ARG A 51 -1.02 2.29 -2.07
C ARG A 51 0.17 2.47 -3.00
N ALA A 52 -0.11 2.59 -4.29
CA ALA A 52 0.87 2.93 -5.32
C ALA A 52 0.58 4.31 -5.90
N VAL A 53 1.58 5.19 -5.99
CA VAL A 53 1.46 6.56 -6.51
C VAL A 53 2.58 6.84 -7.50
N SER A 54 2.24 7.50 -8.61
CA SER A 54 3.21 8.06 -9.54
C SER A 54 2.93 9.55 -9.71
N GLY A 55 3.98 10.34 -9.82
CA GLY A 55 3.92 11.78 -10.01
C GLY A 55 5.05 12.26 -10.90
N GLY A 56 4.93 13.47 -11.43
CA GLY A 56 6.00 14.10 -12.18
C GLY A 56 5.89 15.60 -12.20
N LEU A 57 7.04 16.28 -12.33
CA LEU A 57 7.16 17.72 -12.38
C LEU A 57 8.09 18.12 -13.52
N THR A 58 7.55 18.87 -14.48
CA THR A 58 8.33 19.51 -15.55
C THR A 58 8.33 21.01 -15.33
N ARG A 59 9.52 21.60 -15.11
CA ARG A 59 9.71 23.05 -15.02
C ARG A 59 10.26 23.58 -16.33
N PHE A 60 9.64 24.65 -16.82
CA PHE A 60 10.09 25.38 -18.00
C PHE A 60 10.71 26.71 -17.60
N ALA A 61 11.81 27.08 -18.23
CA ALA A 61 12.41 28.41 -18.18
C ALA A 61 12.70 28.85 -19.62
N SER A 62 12.26 30.05 -20.00
CA SER A 62 12.47 30.58 -21.35
C SER A 62 12.02 29.63 -22.48
N ASN A 63 10.84 29.01 -22.34
CA ASN A 63 10.29 28.02 -23.27
C ASN A 63 11.16 26.77 -23.49
N GLN A 64 12.08 26.48 -22.56
CA GLN A 64 12.91 25.27 -22.55
C GLN A 64 12.66 24.47 -21.27
N ILE A 65 12.70 23.13 -21.36
CA ILE A 65 12.61 22.25 -20.19
C ILE A 65 13.88 22.45 -19.38
N HIS A 66 13.73 22.98 -18.17
CA HIS A 66 14.84 23.21 -17.25
C HIS A 66 15.05 22.01 -16.33
N GLN A 67 13.96 21.36 -15.92
CA GLN A 67 13.97 20.17 -15.06
C GLN A 67 12.77 19.28 -15.39
N ASN A 68 12.99 17.96 -15.43
CA ASN A 68 11.94 16.94 -15.50
C ASN A 68 12.23 15.89 -14.41
N THR A 69 11.27 15.66 -13.53
CA THR A 69 11.35 14.65 -12.47
C THR A 69 10.11 13.78 -12.52
N ALA A 70 10.27 12.47 -12.38
CA ALA A 70 9.17 11.52 -12.24
C ALA A 70 9.48 10.63 -11.04
N ASP A 71 8.50 10.49 -10.15
CA ASP A 71 8.62 9.72 -8.92
C ASP A 71 7.53 8.65 -8.88
N MET A 72 7.87 7.48 -8.34
CA MET A 72 6.95 6.38 -8.07
C MET A 72 7.19 5.87 -6.65
N ASP A 73 6.12 5.65 -5.90
CA ASP A 73 6.19 5.14 -4.53
C ASP A 73 5.09 4.11 -4.28
N ILE A 74 5.46 3.02 -3.60
CA ILE A 74 4.55 1.98 -3.16
C ILE A 74 4.69 1.87 -1.65
N SER A 75 3.59 2.07 -0.94
CA SER A 75 3.54 2.01 0.51
C SER A 75 2.54 0.96 1.00
N VAL A 76 2.87 0.33 2.10
CA VAL A 76 2.02 -0.59 2.86
C VAL A 76 1.70 0.07 4.19
N ASN A 77 0.41 0.18 4.51
CA ASN A 77 -0.08 0.71 5.76
C ASN A 77 -0.83 -0.41 6.47
N VAL A 78 -0.42 -0.72 7.70
CA VAL A 78 -1.01 -1.79 8.51
C VAL A 78 -1.68 -1.16 9.72
N ARG A 79 -2.90 -1.61 10.01
CA ARG A 79 -3.62 -1.30 11.24
C ARG A 79 -4.02 -2.59 11.90
N VAL A 80 -3.72 -2.73 13.19
CA VAL A 80 -4.05 -3.90 13.99
C VAL A 80 -4.94 -3.52 15.17
N VAL A 81 -5.78 -4.46 15.59
CA VAL A 81 -6.57 -4.37 16.81
C VAL A 81 -6.24 -5.57 17.69
N ILE A 82 -5.85 -5.30 18.94
CA ILE A 82 -5.60 -6.32 19.97
C ILE A 82 -6.44 -5.97 21.20
N GLY A 83 -7.50 -6.74 21.44
CA GLY A 83 -8.54 -6.43 22.42
C GLY A 83 -9.20 -5.08 22.14
N LYS A 84 -8.89 -4.07 22.97
CA LYS A 84 -9.39 -2.68 22.82
C LYS A 84 -8.31 -1.71 22.31
N LYS A 85 -7.09 -2.18 22.08
CA LYS A 85 -5.97 -1.34 21.64
C LYS A 85 -5.86 -1.37 20.12
N VAL A 86 -5.58 -0.22 19.53
CA VAL A 86 -5.36 -0.07 18.09
C VAL A 86 -3.94 0.41 17.86
N GLY A 87 -3.22 -0.24 16.96
CA GLY A 87 -1.89 0.15 16.51
C GLY A 87 -1.87 0.34 15.00
N GLY A 88 -0.97 1.19 14.51
CA GLY A 88 -0.77 1.37 13.09
C GLY A 88 0.68 1.69 12.76
N ALA A 89 1.12 1.21 11.59
CA ALA A 89 2.46 1.44 11.07
C ALA A 89 2.44 1.45 9.54
N SER A 90 3.50 1.96 8.92
CA SER A 90 3.62 2.04 7.47
C SER A 90 5.07 1.91 7.01
N THR A 91 5.28 1.33 5.83
CA THR A 91 6.58 1.27 5.16
C THR A 91 6.43 1.36 3.65
N ASN A 92 7.48 1.80 2.96
CA ASN A 92 7.62 1.64 1.51
C ASN A 92 8.74 0.65 1.11
N GLN A 93 9.35 -0.02 2.09
CA GLN A 93 10.24 -1.15 1.87
C GLN A 93 9.41 -2.44 1.85
N LEU A 94 9.38 -3.11 0.70
CA LEU A 94 8.48 -4.23 0.42
C LEU A 94 9.12 -5.61 0.62
N ASP A 95 10.34 -5.65 1.17
CA ASP A 95 11.00 -6.89 1.55
C ASP A 95 10.40 -7.49 2.84
N ASP A 96 10.66 -8.77 3.04
CA ASP A 96 10.06 -9.56 4.11
C ASP A 96 10.40 -9.04 5.51
N ASP A 97 11.64 -8.58 5.70
CA ASP A 97 12.10 -8.13 7.01
C ASP A 97 11.48 -6.78 7.36
N SER A 98 11.33 -5.90 6.37
CA SER A 98 10.59 -4.65 6.49
C SER A 98 9.11 -4.88 6.78
N LEU A 99 8.45 -5.80 6.04
CA LEU A 99 7.03 -6.10 6.23
C LEU A 99 6.72 -6.76 7.58
N LYS A 100 7.65 -7.53 8.16
CA LYS A 100 7.50 -8.10 9.52
C LYS A 100 7.58 -7.06 10.63
N ARG A 101 8.23 -5.93 10.37
CA ARG A 101 8.46 -4.86 11.37
C ARG A 101 7.30 -3.85 11.44
N VAL A 102 6.31 -3.98 10.55
CA VAL A 102 5.17 -3.07 10.38
C VAL A 102 3.88 -3.72 10.81
#